data_AF-A0A916ES47-F1
#
_entry.id   AF-A0A916ES47-F1
#
_cell.length_a   1.000
_cell.length_b   1.000
_cell.length_c   1.000
_cell.angle_alpha   90.00
_cell.angle_beta   90.00
_cell.angle_gamma   90.00
#
_symmetry.space_group_name_H-M   'P 1'
#
loop_
_entity.id
_entity.type
_entity.pdbx_description
1 polymer ?
#
loop_
_entity_poly.entity_id
_entity_poly.type
_entity_poly.pdbx_seq_one_letter_code
_entity_poly.pdbx_strand_id
1 'polypeptide(L)'
;MPALRIAIVGAESTGKTTLAQTLAARLGAETGRRVAWVPELLREWCEQHGRTPLQQEQAPLARSQHVRIAAAAAAHDIVVCDTTALMTAVYSRIVFGDRSLDAEAAELHRSGVALTLLTALDLPWVADGLQRDGPHVRQPVDDALRELLLAQRLPFAVVAGAGERRIAHALAAVAPLLRGLPEGSATRRGLFTGLGEPGREARCGWACECCDPASEQALLRQR
;
A
#
# COMPACT_ATOMS: atom_id res chain seq x y z
N MET A 1 -6.70 3.35 21.20
CA MET A 1 -5.89 4.03 20.17
C MET A 1 -6.43 3.64 18.80
N PRO A 2 -6.37 4.52 17.80
CA PRO A 2 -6.79 4.17 16.45
C PRO A 2 -5.90 3.04 15.90
N ALA A 3 -6.48 2.13 15.12
CA ALA A 3 -5.73 1.04 14.50
C ALA A 3 -4.62 1.59 13.59
N LEU A 4 -3.47 0.89 13.55
CA LEU A 4 -2.40 1.21 12.62
C LEU A 4 -2.80 0.74 11.22
N ARG A 5 -3.02 1.66 10.28
CA ARG A 5 -3.42 1.34 8.90
C ARG A 5 -2.23 1.45 7.96
N ILE A 6 -1.92 0.36 7.26
CA ILE A 6 -0.82 0.24 6.30
C ILE A 6 -1.43 0.04 4.92
N ALA A 7 -1.29 1.03 4.05
CA ALA A 7 -1.76 0.96 2.68
C ALA A 7 -0.72 0.33 1.76
N ILE A 8 -1.14 -0.56 0.88
CA ILE A 8 -0.33 -1.08 -0.22
C ILE A 8 -0.93 -0.59 -1.53
N VAL A 9 -0.10 0.13 -2.29
CA VAL A 9 -0.46 0.75 -3.57
C VAL A 9 0.58 0.40 -4.64
N GLY A 10 0.22 0.62 -5.90
CA GLY A 10 1.09 0.36 -7.04
C GLY A 10 0.34 -0.23 -8.23
N ALA A 11 1.04 -0.30 -9.35
CA ALA A 11 0.47 -0.74 -10.62
C ALA A 11 -0.06 -2.19 -10.58
N GLU A 12 -0.80 -2.56 -11.61
CA GLU A 12 -1.23 -3.95 -11.80
C GLU A 12 -0.06 -4.95 -11.85
N SER A 13 -0.32 -6.18 -11.40
CA SER A 13 0.65 -7.28 -11.44
C SER A 13 1.97 -7.02 -10.73
N THR A 14 2.01 -6.10 -9.75
CA THR A 14 3.19 -5.83 -8.91
C THR A 14 3.17 -6.62 -7.60
N GLY A 15 2.27 -7.59 -7.43
CA GLY A 15 2.24 -8.48 -6.24
C GLY A 15 1.64 -7.84 -4.97
N LYS A 16 0.82 -6.79 -5.10
CA LYS A 16 0.15 -6.10 -3.97
C LYS A 16 -0.63 -7.06 -3.08
N THR A 17 -1.51 -7.87 -3.66
CA THR A 17 -2.38 -8.80 -2.92
C THR A 17 -1.57 -9.82 -2.13
N THR A 18 -0.59 -10.46 -2.77
CA THR A 18 0.32 -11.39 -2.09
C THR A 18 1.09 -10.70 -0.96
N LEU A 19 1.66 -9.51 -1.22
CA LEU A 19 2.36 -8.74 -0.20
C LEU A 19 1.44 -8.40 0.98
N ALA A 20 0.20 -7.98 0.73
CA ALA A 20 -0.75 -7.57 1.75
C ALA A 20 -1.17 -8.74 2.65
N GLN A 21 -1.51 -9.88 2.04
CA GLN A 21 -1.86 -11.10 2.77
C GLN A 21 -0.70 -11.59 3.63
N THR A 22 0.49 -11.72 3.04
CA THR A 22 1.68 -12.20 3.76
C THR A 22 2.09 -11.22 4.86
N LEU A 23 2.08 -9.92 4.60
CA LEU A 23 2.39 -8.91 5.61
C LEU A 23 1.41 -8.96 6.78
N ALA A 24 0.10 -9.07 6.52
CA ALA A 24 -0.90 -9.18 7.57
C ALA A 24 -0.69 -10.43 8.43
N ALA A 25 -0.44 -11.58 7.81
CA ALA A 25 -0.17 -12.84 8.51
C ALA A 25 1.09 -12.75 9.37
N ARG A 26 2.19 -12.20 8.84
CA ARG A 26 3.46 -12.04 9.57
C ARG A 26 3.32 -11.07 10.74
N LEU A 27 2.65 -9.93 10.55
CA LEU A 27 2.38 -8.99 11.63
C LEU A 27 1.55 -9.63 12.74
N GLY A 28 0.51 -10.39 12.40
CA GLY A 28 -0.28 -11.11 13.40
C GLY A 28 0.56 -12.14 14.18
N ALA A 29 1.34 -12.96 13.48
CA ALA A 29 2.18 -13.99 14.10
C ALA A 29 3.30 -13.41 14.99
N GLU A 30 3.99 -12.35 14.53
CA GLU A 30 5.15 -11.79 15.21
C GLU A 30 4.78 -10.81 16.35
N THR A 31 3.62 -10.15 16.25
CA THR A 31 3.18 -9.17 17.26
C THR A 31 2.09 -9.68 18.20
N GLY A 32 1.41 -10.78 17.86
CA GLY A 32 0.24 -11.29 18.59
C GLY A 32 -0.98 -10.37 18.55
N ARG A 33 -0.98 -9.35 17.68
CA ARG A 33 -2.09 -8.39 17.53
C ARG A 33 -3.17 -8.91 16.60
N ARG A 34 -4.38 -8.35 16.74
CA ARG A 34 -5.46 -8.60 15.79
C ARG A 34 -5.17 -7.79 14.53
N VAL A 35 -4.89 -8.49 13.43
CA VAL A 35 -4.56 -7.89 12.14
C VAL A 35 -5.62 -8.26 11.12
N ALA A 36 -6.19 -7.27 10.44
CA ALA A 36 -7.06 -7.47 9.28
C ALA A 36 -6.31 -7.19 7.99
N TRP A 37 -6.57 -8.00 6.97
CA TRP A 37 -6.30 -7.66 5.59
C TRP A 37 -7.62 -7.25 4.92
N VAL A 38 -7.64 -6.09 4.27
CA VAL A 38 -8.79 -5.60 3.51
C VAL A 38 -8.47 -5.71 2.02
N PRO A 39 -9.19 -6.56 1.27
CA PRO A 39 -8.95 -6.77 -0.16
C PRO A 39 -9.52 -5.64 -1.02
N GLU A 40 -9.25 -5.74 -2.33
CA GLU A 40 -9.57 -4.72 -3.32
C GLU A 40 -11.05 -4.84 -3.69
N LEU A 41 -11.88 -3.94 -3.18
CA LEU A 41 -13.32 -3.95 -3.42
C LEU A 41 -13.65 -3.86 -4.91
N LEU A 42 -12.86 -3.09 -5.68
CA LEU A 42 -13.07 -2.96 -7.12
C LEU A 42 -12.92 -4.29 -7.85
N ARG A 43 -12.04 -5.18 -7.40
CA ARG A 43 -11.88 -6.53 -7.97
C ARG A 43 -13.13 -7.36 -7.76
N GLU A 44 -13.60 -7.43 -6.52
CA GLU A 44 -14.83 -8.13 -6.17
C GLU A 44 -16.03 -7.56 -6.97
N TRP A 45 -16.09 -6.24 -7.12
CA TRP A 45 -17.14 -5.58 -7.88
C TRP A 45 -17.11 -5.97 -9.37
N CYS A 46 -15.93 -5.98 -10.01
CA CYS A 46 -15.81 -6.37 -11.42
C CYS A 46 -16.14 -7.84 -11.65
N GLU A 47 -15.75 -8.73 -10.73
CA GLU A 47 -16.10 -10.15 -10.79
C GLU A 47 -17.61 -10.35 -10.68
N GLN A 48 -18.28 -9.61 -9.80
CA GLN A 48 -19.74 -9.67 -9.62
C GLN A 48 -20.51 -9.11 -10.81
N HIS A 49 -20.02 -8.03 -11.44
CA HIS A 49 -20.72 -7.35 -12.54
C HIS A 49 -20.29 -7.82 -13.93
N GLY A 50 -19.19 -8.59 -14.03
CA GLY A 50 -18.63 -9.06 -15.31
C GLY A 50 -18.09 -7.95 -16.22
N ARG A 51 -17.78 -6.76 -15.67
CA ARG A 51 -17.27 -5.60 -16.42
C ARG A 51 -16.44 -4.67 -15.55
N THR A 52 -15.73 -3.74 -16.18
CA THR A 52 -15.11 -2.60 -15.50
C THR A 52 -16.13 -1.49 -15.20
N PRO A 53 -15.90 -0.68 -14.15
CA PRO A 53 -16.78 0.43 -13.80
C PRO A 53 -16.69 1.58 -14.80
N LEU A 54 -17.81 2.27 -14.99
CA LEU A 54 -17.90 3.54 -15.71
C LEU A 54 -17.34 4.68 -14.84
N GLN A 55 -17.04 5.82 -15.47
CA GLN A 55 -16.49 7.00 -14.79
C GLN A 55 -17.31 7.41 -13.55
N GLN A 56 -18.64 7.49 -13.67
CA GLN A 56 -19.54 7.87 -12.58
C GLN A 56 -19.58 6.87 -11.40
N GLU A 57 -19.12 5.64 -11.61
CA GLU A 57 -19.07 4.59 -10.58
C GLU A 57 -17.77 4.64 -9.76
N GLN A 58 -16.73 5.36 -10.25
CA GLN A 58 -15.42 5.44 -9.61
C GLN A 58 -15.49 6.10 -8.22
N ALA A 59 -16.16 7.24 -8.08
CA ALA A 59 -16.26 7.96 -6.80
C ALA A 59 -16.95 7.13 -5.70
N PRO A 60 -18.15 6.54 -5.94
CA PRO A 60 -18.76 5.61 -4.98
C PRO A 60 -17.84 4.46 -4.58
N LEU A 61 -17.16 3.82 -5.54
CA LEU A 61 -16.26 2.69 -5.27
C LEU A 61 -15.05 3.09 -4.43
N ALA A 62 -14.47 4.26 -4.69
CA ALA A 62 -13.38 4.83 -3.90
C ALA A 62 -13.80 5.05 -2.43
N ARG A 63 -14.99 5.62 -2.22
CA ARG A 63 -15.58 5.81 -0.88
C ARG A 63 -15.88 4.49 -0.19
N SER A 64 -16.44 3.52 -0.91
CA SER A 64 -16.74 2.19 -0.37
C SER A 64 -15.48 1.45 0.08
N GLN A 65 -14.37 1.54 -0.67
CA GLN A 65 -13.08 1.01 -0.22
C GLN A 65 -12.64 1.66 1.10
N HIS A 66 -12.74 2.98 1.22
CA HIS A 66 -12.41 3.69 2.46
C HIS A 66 -13.28 3.26 3.64
N VAL A 67 -14.60 3.15 3.44
CA VAL A 67 -15.54 2.68 4.48
C VAL A 67 -15.20 1.27 4.96
N ARG A 68 -14.86 0.35 4.05
CA ARG A 68 -14.45 -1.02 4.41
C ARG A 68 -13.17 -1.04 5.25
N ILE A 69 -12.20 -0.20 4.90
CA ILE A 69 -10.96 -0.02 5.69
C ILE A 69 -11.27 0.55 7.08
N ALA A 70 -12.13 1.56 7.17
CA ALA A 70 -12.53 2.17 8.43
C ALA A 70 -13.26 1.17 9.35
N ALA A 71 -14.14 0.34 8.80
CA ALA A 71 -14.82 -0.72 9.54
C ALA A 71 -13.84 -1.76 10.09
N ALA A 72 -12.88 -2.23 9.28
CA ALA A 72 -11.84 -3.13 9.76
C ALA A 72 -11.01 -2.51 10.89
N ALA A 73 -10.69 -1.22 10.78
CA ALA A 73 -9.93 -0.47 11.78
C ALA A 73 -10.68 -0.22 13.10
N ALA A 74 -12.01 -0.35 13.11
CA ALA A 74 -12.78 -0.32 14.36
C ALA A 74 -12.68 -1.63 15.14
N ALA A 75 -12.38 -2.75 14.46
CA ALA A 75 -12.38 -4.09 15.05
C ALA A 75 -10.97 -4.67 15.28
N HIS A 76 -9.91 -4.08 14.71
CA HIS A 76 -8.54 -4.64 14.70
C HIS A 76 -7.52 -3.62 15.19
N ASP A 77 -6.34 -4.10 15.57
CA ASP A 77 -5.25 -3.25 16.06
C ASP A 77 -4.37 -2.77 14.90
N ILE A 78 -4.26 -3.58 13.85
CA ILE A 78 -3.56 -3.28 12.59
C ILE A 78 -4.47 -3.63 11.41
N VAL A 79 -4.48 -2.79 10.38
CA VAL A 79 -5.18 -3.06 9.12
C VAL A 79 -4.20 -2.89 7.96
N VAL A 80 -4.06 -3.94 7.15
CA VAL A 80 -3.30 -3.93 5.90
C VAL A 80 -4.29 -3.79 4.74
N CYS A 81 -4.20 -2.69 4.00
CA CYS A 81 -5.16 -2.32 2.96
C CYS A 81 -4.60 -2.61 1.56
N ASP A 82 -5.18 -3.55 0.82
CA ASP A 82 -4.98 -3.78 -0.60
C ASP A 82 -6.27 -3.42 -1.33
N THR A 83 -6.53 -2.20 -1.75
CA THR A 83 -5.68 -1.02 -1.84
C THR A 83 -6.39 0.15 -1.15
N THR A 84 -6.21 1.39 -1.61
CA THR A 84 -6.95 2.58 -1.13
C THR A 84 -7.61 3.33 -2.28
N ALA A 85 -8.43 4.34 -1.94
CA ALA A 85 -9.07 5.24 -2.90
C ALA A 85 -8.10 5.88 -3.92
N LEU A 86 -6.81 5.98 -3.59
CA LEU A 86 -5.77 6.49 -4.50
C LEU A 86 -5.71 5.69 -5.81
N MET A 87 -5.83 4.35 -5.76
CA MET A 87 -5.75 3.54 -6.96
C MET A 87 -6.96 3.78 -7.86
N THR A 88 -8.15 3.90 -7.29
CA THR A 88 -9.37 4.24 -8.03
C THR A 88 -9.24 5.60 -8.72
N ALA A 89 -8.71 6.62 -8.02
CA ALA A 89 -8.43 7.92 -8.62
C ALA A 89 -7.41 7.82 -9.78
N VAL A 90 -6.29 7.11 -9.58
CA VAL A 90 -5.27 6.90 -10.62
C VAL A 90 -5.85 6.22 -11.86
N TYR A 91 -6.64 5.15 -11.70
CA TYR A 91 -7.28 4.50 -12.84
C TYR A 91 -8.31 5.40 -13.51
N SER A 92 -9.03 6.26 -12.75
CA SER A 92 -9.93 7.25 -13.34
C SER A 92 -9.19 8.23 -14.26
N ARG A 93 -7.97 8.65 -13.87
CA ARG A 93 -7.11 9.48 -14.73
C ARG A 93 -6.72 8.77 -16.01
N ILE A 94 -6.28 7.52 -15.92
CA ILE A 94 -5.75 6.76 -17.06
C ILE A 94 -6.86 6.40 -18.04
N VAL A 95 -8.01 5.95 -17.55
CA VAL A 95 -9.10 5.43 -18.39
C VAL A 95 -10.01 6.54 -18.91
N PHE A 96 -10.29 7.57 -18.10
CA PHE A 96 -11.27 8.61 -18.43
C PHE A 96 -10.68 10.01 -18.55
N GLY A 97 -9.37 10.18 -18.33
CA GLY A 97 -8.76 11.52 -18.25
C GLY A 97 -9.25 12.34 -17.06
N ASP A 98 -9.83 11.69 -16.04
CA ASP A 98 -10.54 12.35 -14.96
C ASP A 98 -9.68 12.47 -13.69
N ARG A 99 -9.37 13.72 -13.33
CA ARG A 99 -8.59 14.10 -12.13
C ARG A 99 -9.48 14.61 -10.98
N SER A 100 -10.81 14.63 -11.15
CA SER A 100 -11.73 15.17 -10.14
C SER A 100 -11.70 14.42 -8.80
N LEU A 101 -11.26 13.15 -8.82
CA LEU A 101 -11.18 12.30 -7.63
C LEU A 101 -9.91 12.51 -6.79
N ASP A 102 -8.90 13.21 -7.31
CA ASP A 102 -7.57 13.28 -6.70
C ASP A 102 -7.60 13.85 -5.27
N ALA A 103 -8.28 14.98 -5.09
CA ALA A 103 -8.34 15.67 -3.81
C ALA A 103 -9.11 14.84 -2.77
N GLU A 104 -10.23 14.25 -3.16
CA GLU A 104 -11.02 13.40 -2.27
C GLU A 104 -10.27 12.12 -1.90
N ALA A 105 -9.67 11.43 -2.87
CA ALA A 105 -8.90 10.22 -2.62
C ALA A 105 -7.71 10.48 -1.69
N ALA A 106 -7.02 11.61 -1.85
CA ALA A 106 -5.93 12.02 -0.97
C ALA A 106 -6.40 12.32 0.46
N GLU A 107 -7.55 12.98 0.62
CA GLU A 107 -8.13 13.25 1.95
C GLU A 107 -8.58 11.96 2.64
N LEU A 108 -9.28 11.08 1.93
CA LEU A 108 -9.67 9.76 2.44
C LEU A 108 -8.47 8.91 2.85
N HIS A 109 -7.35 9.05 2.14
CA HIS A 109 -6.11 8.36 2.47
C HIS A 109 -5.45 8.96 3.73
N ARG A 110 -5.34 10.29 3.80
CA ARG A 110 -4.73 11.04 4.91
C ARG A 110 -5.48 10.86 6.23
N SER A 111 -6.80 10.72 6.20
CA SER A 111 -7.63 10.59 7.40
C SER A 111 -7.39 9.30 8.21
N GLY A 112 -6.57 8.38 7.71
CA GLY A 112 -6.41 7.07 8.34
C GLY A 112 -5.11 6.33 8.11
N VAL A 113 -4.44 6.54 6.99
CA VAL A 113 -3.26 5.74 6.63
C VAL A 113 -2.03 6.27 7.36
N ALA A 114 -1.37 5.39 8.11
CA ALA A 114 -0.14 5.71 8.83
C ALA A 114 1.12 5.45 7.99
N LEU A 115 1.06 4.50 7.06
CA LEU A 115 2.15 4.16 6.16
C LEU A 115 1.62 3.73 4.80
N THR A 116 2.25 4.23 3.75
CA THR A 116 1.97 3.83 2.37
C THR A 116 3.18 3.10 1.82
N LEU A 117 2.95 1.88 1.37
CA LEU A 117 3.92 1.03 0.70
C LEU A 117 3.61 1.04 -0.81
N LEU A 118 4.51 1.65 -1.58
CA LEU A 118 4.45 1.65 -3.04
C LEU A 118 5.22 0.45 -3.58
N THR A 119 4.55 -0.47 -4.26
CA THR A 119 5.21 -1.64 -4.86
C THR A 119 5.97 -1.29 -6.14
N ALA A 120 7.24 -1.69 -6.20
CA ALA A 120 8.09 -1.46 -7.37
C ALA A 120 7.71 -2.34 -8.58
N LEU A 121 8.14 -1.92 -9.77
CA LEU A 121 7.90 -2.59 -11.06
C LEU A 121 8.93 -3.68 -11.40
N ASP A 122 9.53 -4.31 -10.39
CA ASP A 122 10.65 -5.25 -10.51
C ASP A 122 10.23 -6.74 -10.54
N LEU A 123 8.92 -7.03 -10.48
CA LEU A 123 8.41 -8.37 -10.75
C LEU A 123 8.06 -8.57 -12.24
N PRO A 124 8.18 -9.82 -12.75
CA PRO A 124 7.58 -10.19 -14.03
C PRO A 124 6.07 -9.89 -14.03
N TRP A 125 5.57 -9.34 -15.12
CA TRP A 125 4.13 -9.16 -15.27
C TRP A 125 3.46 -10.52 -15.48
N VAL A 126 2.31 -10.71 -14.83
CA VAL A 126 1.46 -11.89 -14.97
C VAL A 126 0.05 -11.42 -15.31
N ALA A 127 -0.59 -12.05 -16.30
CA ALA A 127 -1.97 -11.78 -16.64
C ALA A 127 -2.89 -12.21 -15.49
N ASP A 128 -3.84 -11.36 -15.09
CA ASP A 128 -4.72 -11.61 -13.95
C ASP A 128 -6.07 -10.92 -14.17
N GLY A 129 -7.06 -11.72 -14.61
CA GLY A 129 -8.46 -11.32 -14.73
C GLY A 129 -8.79 -10.35 -15.87
N LEU A 130 -10.01 -9.80 -15.80
CA LEU A 130 -10.61 -8.91 -16.82
C LEU A 130 -10.11 -7.46 -16.78
N GLN A 131 -9.35 -7.09 -15.75
CA GLN A 131 -9.06 -5.69 -15.43
C GLN A 131 -7.73 -5.19 -16.00
N ARG A 132 -6.96 -6.04 -16.71
CA ARG A 132 -5.55 -5.77 -17.00
C ARG A 132 -5.26 -5.69 -18.49
N ASP A 133 -4.83 -4.51 -18.90
CA ASP A 133 -4.56 -4.17 -20.31
C ASP A 133 -3.16 -4.60 -20.77
N GLY A 134 -2.26 -5.00 -19.85
CA GLY A 134 -0.97 -5.60 -20.18
C GLY A 134 0.23 -4.92 -19.51
N PRO A 135 1.46 -5.46 -19.70
CA PRO A 135 2.66 -4.94 -19.03
C PRO A 135 2.97 -3.47 -19.33
N HIS A 136 2.49 -2.96 -20.47
CA HIS A 136 2.72 -1.60 -20.94
C HIS A 136 1.99 -0.53 -20.11
N VAL A 137 0.90 -0.88 -19.40
CA VAL A 137 0.17 0.08 -18.56
C VAL A 137 0.79 0.25 -17.17
N ARG A 138 1.73 -0.61 -16.77
CA ARG A 138 2.34 -0.54 -15.44
C ARG A 138 3.10 0.77 -15.20
N GLN A 139 3.89 1.20 -16.18
CA GLN A 139 4.71 2.41 -16.05
C GLN A 139 3.83 3.68 -15.98
N PRO A 140 2.85 3.89 -16.89
CA PRO A 140 1.91 5.02 -16.77
C PRO A 140 1.14 5.05 -15.44
N VAL A 141 0.72 3.89 -14.92
CA VAL A 141 0.01 3.82 -13.62
C VAL A 141 0.94 4.18 -12.46
N ASP A 142 2.18 3.68 -12.46
CA ASP A 142 3.18 4.02 -11.44
C ASP A 142 3.53 5.50 -11.46
N ASP A 143 3.75 6.07 -12.65
CA ASP A 143 4.04 7.49 -12.85
C ASP A 143 2.88 8.36 -12.34
N ALA A 144 1.64 8.04 -12.71
CA ALA A 144 0.45 8.78 -12.28
C ALA A 144 0.22 8.67 -10.76
N LEU A 145 0.51 7.52 -10.16
CA LEU A 145 0.42 7.31 -8.72
C LEU A 145 1.49 8.12 -7.97
N ARG A 146 2.74 8.11 -8.45
CA ARG A 146 3.83 8.93 -7.88
C ARG A 146 3.51 10.41 -8.02
N GLU A 147 3.02 10.85 -9.17
CA GLU A 147 2.56 12.21 -9.39
C GLU A 147 1.50 12.60 -8.35
N LEU A 148 0.49 11.75 -8.14
CA LEU A 148 -0.56 11.99 -7.13
C LEU A 148 0.01 12.05 -5.71
N LEU A 149 0.84 11.08 -5.32
CA LEU A 149 1.45 11.02 -3.98
C LEU A 149 2.31 12.26 -3.71
N LEU A 150 3.16 12.65 -4.66
CA LEU A 150 4.04 13.81 -4.53
C LEU A 150 3.26 15.13 -4.53
N ALA A 151 2.31 15.31 -5.46
CA ALA A 151 1.50 16.52 -5.54
C ALA A 151 0.66 16.74 -4.26
N GLN A 152 0.18 15.65 -3.66
CA GLN A 152 -0.64 15.68 -2.44
C GLN A 152 0.20 15.56 -1.14
N ARG A 153 1.53 15.50 -1.26
CA ARG A 153 2.50 15.35 -0.16
C ARG A 153 2.18 14.16 0.74
N LEU A 154 1.75 13.05 0.15
CA LEU A 154 1.47 11.81 0.84
C LEU A 154 2.78 11.01 0.95
N PRO A 155 3.32 10.78 2.15
CA PRO A 155 4.56 10.03 2.32
C PRO A 155 4.36 8.57 1.94
N PHE A 156 5.37 7.97 1.30
CA PHE A 156 5.37 6.56 0.96
C PHE A 156 6.78 5.98 1.05
N ALA A 157 6.85 4.66 1.21
CA ALA A 157 8.08 3.88 1.12
C ALA A 157 7.96 2.91 -0.05
N VAL A 158 9.01 2.81 -0.85
CA VAL A 158 9.05 1.88 -2.00
C VAL A 158 9.42 0.49 -1.51
N VAL A 159 8.67 -0.51 -1.94
CA VAL A 159 8.88 -1.93 -1.62
C VAL A 159 9.25 -2.69 -2.89
N ALA A 160 10.51 -3.07 -2.95
CA ALA A 160 11.14 -3.83 -4.04
C ALA A 160 11.61 -5.22 -3.57
N GLY A 161 12.09 -6.03 -4.51
CA GLY A 161 12.54 -7.42 -4.33
C GLY A 161 11.46 -8.43 -4.71
N ALA A 162 11.76 -9.72 -4.51
CA ALA A 162 10.82 -10.82 -4.70
C ALA A 162 10.81 -11.76 -3.48
N GLY A 163 9.71 -12.51 -3.29
CA GLY A 163 9.56 -13.47 -2.19
C GLY A 163 9.82 -12.86 -0.80
N GLU A 164 10.55 -13.57 0.05
CA GLU A 164 10.86 -13.14 1.42
C GLU A 164 11.62 -11.80 1.49
N ARG A 165 12.46 -11.47 0.50
CA ARG A 165 13.18 -10.17 0.48
C ARG A 165 12.20 -9.00 0.44
N ARG A 166 11.13 -9.14 -0.34
CA ARG A 166 10.10 -8.10 -0.47
C ARG A 166 9.31 -7.94 0.83
N ILE A 167 8.95 -9.06 1.47
CA ILE A 167 8.29 -9.05 2.78
C ILE A 167 9.19 -8.39 3.83
N ALA A 168 10.49 -8.73 3.85
CA ALA A 168 11.46 -8.14 4.76
C ALA A 168 11.57 -6.61 4.58
N HIS A 169 11.58 -6.10 3.34
CA HIS A 169 11.54 -4.66 3.09
C HIS A 169 10.27 -3.99 3.62
N ALA A 170 9.11 -4.60 3.41
CA ALA A 170 7.84 -4.08 3.95
C ALA A 170 7.82 -4.09 5.48
N LEU A 171 8.26 -5.19 6.12
CA LEU A 171 8.36 -5.29 7.59
C LEU A 171 9.33 -4.25 8.16
N ALA A 172 10.47 -4.01 7.50
CA ALA A 172 11.43 -2.98 7.91
C ALA A 172 10.81 -1.57 7.90
N ALA A 173 9.96 -1.26 6.90
CA ALA A 173 9.24 0.00 6.84
C ALA A 173 8.15 0.13 7.93
N VAL A 174 7.51 -0.99 8.31
CA VAL A 174 6.45 -1.02 9.33
C VAL A 174 7.00 -1.01 10.76
N ALA A 175 8.16 -1.62 11.00
CA ALA A 175 8.73 -1.84 12.33
C ALA A 175 8.83 -0.57 13.22
N PRO A 176 9.20 0.61 12.71
CA PRO A 176 9.23 1.84 13.52
C PRO A 176 7.86 2.21 14.11
N LEU A 177 6.78 1.94 13.38
CA LEU A 177 5.42 2.30 13.78
C LEU A 177 4.86 1.35 14.83
N LEU A 178 5.33 0.11 14.85
CA LEU A 178 4.93 -0.88 15.86
C LEU A 178 5.42 -0.53 17.26
N ARG A 179 6.52 0.22 17.39
CA ARG A 179 7.05 0.69 18.68
C ARG A 179 6.14 1.69 19.38
N GLY A 180 5.31 2.41 18.63
CA GLY A 180 4.35 3.38 19.15
C GLY A 180 3.03 2.77 19.60
N LEU A 181 2.80 1.47 19.36
CA LEU A 181 1.58 0.79 19.79
C LEU A 181 1.74 0.29 21.24
N PRO A 182 0.77 0.56 22.14
CA PRO A 182 0.82 0.11 23.53
C PRO A 182 0.90 -1.41 23.57
N GLU A 183 1.64 -1.94 24.54
CA GLU A 183 1.89 -3.38 24.66
C GLU A 183 0.57 -4.15 24.75
N GLY A 184 0.30 -4.99 23.74
CA GLY A 184 -0.69 -6.06 23.86
C GLY A 184 -0.05 -7.21 24.64
N SER A 185 -0.86 -8.02 25.33
CA SER A 185 -0.38 -9.02 26.30
C SER A 185 0.33 -10.25 25.70
N ALA A 186 0.96 -10.16 24.52
CA ALA A 186 1.60 -11.27 23.85
C ALA A 186 3.14 -11.14 23.87
N THR A 187 3.79 -12.25 24.23
CA THR A 187 5.23 -12.42 24.44
C THR A 187 6.09 -11.85 23.32
N ARG A 188 7.03 -10.96 23.69
CA ARG A 188 8.09 -10.41 22.82
C ARG A 188 8.98 -11.55 22.30
N ARG A 189 8.72 -12.05 21.09
CA ARG A 189 9.70 -12.82 20.33
C ARG A 189 9.72 -12.35 18.88
N GLY A 190 10.82 -11.70 18.49
CA GLY A 190 11.23 -11.59 17.08
C GLY A 190 10.71 -10.39 16.30
N LEU A 191 11.16 -9.18 16.64
CA LEU A 191 11.29 -8.05 15.69
C LEU A 191 12.26 -6.98 16.23
N PHE A 192 12.37 -6.88 17.57
CA PHE A 192 13.09 -5.80 18.25
C PHE A 192 14.52 -6.12 18.68
N THR A 193 15.05 -7.33 18.43
CA THR A 193 16.40 -7.72 18.88
C THR A 193 17.54 -7.15 18.04
N GLY A 194 17.26 -6.52 16.89
CA GLY A 194 18.29 -5.99 15.98
C GLY A 194 18.57 -4.48 16.08
N LEU A 195 17.89 -3.72 16.93
CA LEU A 195 18.00 -2.24 16.99
C LEU A 195 18.30 -1.70 18.40
N GLY A 196 18.86 -2.53 19.27
CA GLY A 196 19.12 -2.22 20.68
C GLY A 196 20.43 -1.49 20.97
N GLU A 197 20.87 -0.54 20.13
CA GLU A 197 21.93 0.40 20.52
C GLU A 197 21.35 1.80 20.78
N PRO A 198 21.47 2.34 22.00
CA PRO A 198 20.93 3.65 22.35
C PRO A 198 21.85 4.75 21.80
N GLY A 199 21.44 5.43 20.72
CA GLY A 199 22.21 6.56 20.19
C GLY A 199 21.66 7.30 18.97
N ARG A 200 20.52 6.93 18.39
CA ARG A 200 19.96 7.63 17.22
C ARG A 200 18.56 8.17 17.51
N GLU A 201 18.50 9.44 17.92
CA GLU A 201 17.29 10.24 17.83
C GLU A 201 16.84 10.28 16.36
N ALA A 202 15.82 9.50 16.03
CA ALA A 202 15.26 9.43 14.69
C ALA A 202 14.29 10.60 14.45
N ARG A 203 14.82 11.79 14.17
CA ARG A 203 14.11 12.79 13.37
C ARG A 203 14.06 12.30 11.92
N CYS A 204 13.16 11.37 11.62
CA CYS A 204 12.99 10.84 10.26
C CYS A 204 12.13 11.78 9.40
N GLY A 205 12.74 12.86 8.91
CA GLY A 205 12.31 13.48 7.66
C GLY A 205 12.93 12.70 6.51
N TRP A 206 12.29 11.63 6.04
CA TRP A 206 12.73 10.95 4.82
C TRP A 206 12.20 11.71 3.61
N ALA A 207 13.06 12.50 2.98
CA ALA A 207 12.90 12.94 1.60
C ALA A 207 13.76 12.02 0.73
N CYS A 208 13.13 11.24 -0.14
CA CYS A 208 13.85 10.45 -1.14
C CYS A 208 14.28 11.38 -2.28
N GLU A 209 15.58 11.52 -2.52
CA GLU A 209 16.14 12.32 -3.62
C GLU A 209 16.08 11.59 -4.99
N CYS A 210 15.64 10.33 -5.04
CA CYS A 210 15.59 9.51 -6.26
C CYS A 210 14.24 8.80 -6.42
N CYS A 211 13.17 9.57 -6.63
CA CYS A 211 11.81 9.05 -6.82
C CYS A 211 11.48 8.62 -8.27
N ASP A 212 12.46 8.41 -9.14
CA ASP A 212 12.22 7.95 -10.51
C ASP A 212 12.44 6.43 -10.67
N PRO A 213 11.57 5.72 -11.41
CA PRO A 213 11.66 4.27 -11.59
C PRO A 213 12.94 3.76 -12.28
N ALA A 214 13.60 4.59 -13.09
CA ALA A 214 14.84 4.18 -13.77
C ALA A 214 16.01 4.13 -12.79
N SER A 215 16.11 5.10 -11.89
CA SER A 215 17.08 5.15 -10.79
C SER A 215 16.85 4.01 -9.79
N GLU A 216 15.59 3.68 -9.47
CA GLU A 216 15.25 2.51 -8.64
C GLU A 216 15.72 1.19 -9.28
N GLN A 217 15.42 0.99 -10.58
CA GLN A 217 15.89 -0.20 -11.30
C GLN A 217 17.40 -0.27 -11.41
N ALA A 218 18.08 0.86 -11.61
CA ALA A 218 19.54 0.92 -11.66
C ALA A 218 20.16 0.53 -10.32
N LEU A 219 19.61 1.02 -9.20
CA LEU A 219 20.05 0.64 -7.85
C LEU A 219 19.78 -0.84 -7.54
N LEU A 220 18.66 -1.39 -8.01
CA LEU A 220 18.34 -2.82 -7.84
C LEU A 220 19.26 -3.74 -8.66
N ARG A 221 19.79 -3.29 -9.80
CA ARG A 221 20.75 -4.05 -10.62
C ARG A 221 22.17 -4.06 -10.04
N GLN A 222 22.48 -3.16 -9.10
CA GLN A 222 23.80 -3.04 -8.46
C GLN A 222 23.91 -3.82 -7.14
N ARG A 223 22.87 -4.53 -6.70
CA ARG A 223 22.81 -5.31 -5.46
C ARG A 223 22.43 -6.77 -5.71
#